data_AF-A0A372IRK8-F1
#
_entry.id   AF-A0A372IRK8-F1
#
_cell.length_a   1.000
_cell.length_b   1.000
_cell.length_c   1.000
_cell.angle_alpha   90.00
_cell.angle_beta   90.00
_cell.angle_gamma   90.00
#
_symmetry.space_group_name_H-M   'P 1'
#
loop_
_entity.id
_entity.type
_entity.pdbx_description
1 polymer ?
#
loop_
_entity_poly.entity_id
_entity_poly.type
_entity_poly.pdbx_seq_one_letter_code
_entity_poly.pdbx_strand_id
1 'polypeptide(L)'
;MATIHISATEAARDFAGLLARVRAGAEVVIEDGSLTVAVLHTPSPPRRSIEECIALLPEDSPAMVDEDFARDVAEAVEIHREPLNPPAWD
;
A
#
# COMPACT_ATOMS: atom_id res chain seq x y z
N MET A 1 -0.21 2.34 -11.07
CA MET A 1 0.44 3.50 -10.43
C MET A 1 1.41 4.08 -11.44
N ALA A 2 1.44 5.40 -11.60
CA ALA A 2 2.40 6.03 -12.51
C ALA A 2 3.68 6.37 -11.73
N THR A 3 4.82 5.89 -12.21
CA THR A 3 6.14 6.25 -11.68
C THR A 3 6.69 7.42 -12.49
N ILE A 4 7.10 8.48 -11.80
CA ILE A 4 7.60 9.72 -12.39
C ILE A 4 9.05 9.88 -11.95
N HIS A 5 9.96 10.06 -12.91
CA HIS A 5 11.36 10.33 -12.65
C HIS A 5 11.63 11.83 -12.83
N ILE A 6 12.25 12.45 -11.84
CA ILE A 6 12.63 13.86 -11.88
C ILE A 6 14.04 14.06 -11.32
N SER A 7 14.71 15.13 -11.74
CA SER A 7 16.01 15.48 -11.16
C SER A 7 15.87 16.04 -9.74
N ALA A 8 16.91 15.92 -8.93
CA ALA A 8 17.01 16.56 -7.61
C ALA A 8 16.83 18.09 -7.70
N THR A 9 17.30 18.70 -8.79
CA THR A 9 17.13 20.14 -9.05
C THR A 9 15.67 20.51 -9.30
N GLU A 10 14.94 19.67 -10.03
CA GLU A 10 13.51 19.85 -10.29
C GLU A 10 12.68 19.64 -9.01
N ALA A 11 13.01 18.60 -8.24
CA ALA A 11 12.37 18.34 -6.95
C ALA A 11 12.55 19.51 -5.96
N ALA A 12 13.73 20.11 -5.92
CA ALA A 12 13.99 21.27 -5.07
C ALA A 12 13.30 22.56 -5.56
N ARG A 13 13.11 22.70 -6.88
CA ARG A 13 12.50 23.91 -7.48
C ARG A 13 10.99 23.99 -7.24
N ASP A 14 10.29 22.86 -7.29
CA ASP A 14 8.83 22.80 -7.09
C ASP A 14 8.42 21.61 -6.21
N PHE A 15 8.84 21.65 -4.94
CA PHE A 15 8.50 20.59 -4.00
C PHE A 15 6.99 20.53 -3.71
N ALA A 16 6.28 21.66 -3.78
CA ALA A 16 4.83 21.70 -3.57
C ALA A 16 4.08 20.95 -4.69
N GLY A 17 4.43 21.20 -5.96
CA GLY A 17 3.87 20.47 -7.09
C GLY A 17 4.29 18.99 -7.11
N LEU A 18 5.47 18.65 -6.61
CA LEU A 18 5.87 17.26 -6.37
C LEU A 18 4.89 16.59 -5.40
N LEU A 19 4.66 17.19 -4.23
CA LEU A 19 3.74 16.63 -3.23
C LEU A 19 2.30 16.52 -3.75
N ALA A 20 1.84 17.44 -4.61
CA ALA A 20 0.54 17.32 -5.25
C ALA A 20 0.43 16.07 -6.13
N ARG A 21 1.48 15.74 -6.89
CA ARG A 21 1.56 14.50 -7.70
C ARG A 21 1.56 13.26 -6.83
N VAL A 22 2.32 13.28 -5.73
CA VAL A 22 2.34 12.19 -4.75
C VAL A 22 0.94 11.98 -4.15
N ARG A 23 0.26 13.04 -3.72
CA ARG A 23 -1.12 12.96 -3.18
C ARG A 23 -2.13 12.44 -4.20
N ALA A 24 -1.89 12.66 -5.50
CA ALA A 24 -2.69 12.08 -6.58
C ALA A 24 -2.37 10.60 -6.87
N GLY A 25 -1.45 9.98 -6.12
CA GLY A 25 -1.11 8.56 -6.21
C GLY A 25 0.09 8.25 -7.11
N ALA A 26 0.88 9.24 -7.52
CA ALA A 26 2.13 9.01 -8.23
C ALA A 26 3.25 8.58 -7.27
N GLU A 27 4.12 7.70 -7.74
CA GLU A 27 5.42 7.45 -7.14
C GLU A 27 6.45 8.34 -7.84
N VAL A 28 7.20 9.12 -7.09
CA VAL A 28 8.20 10.05 -7.62
C VAL A 28 9.59 9.55 -7.24
N VAL A 29 10.38 9.20 -8.25
CA VAL A 29 11.80 8.85 -8.12
C VAL A 29 12.61 10.11 -8.39
N ILE A 30 13.41 10.51 -7.42
CA ILE A 30 14.30 11.67 -7.50
C ILE A 30 15.70 11.18 -7.83
N GLU A 31 16.29 11.73 -8.89
CA GLU A 31 17.58 11.31 -9.44
C GLU A 31 18.61 12.45 -9.44
N ASP A 32 19.87 12.11 -9.21
CA ASP A 32 21.02 12.97 -9.46
C ASP A 32 21.95 12.29 -10.46
N GLY A 33 21.84 12.69 -11.74
CA GLY A 33 22.48 11.99 -12.85
C GLY A 33 21.90 10.58 -13.03
N SER A 34 22.74 9.55 -12.86
CA SER A 34 22.32 8.15 -12.92
C SER A 34 22.00 7.55 -11.56
N LEU A 35 22.07 8.32 -10.47
CA LEU A 35 21.85 7.86 -9.11
C LEU A 35 20.43 8.20 -8.67
N THR A 36 19.67 7.19 -8.23
CA THR A 36 18.44 7.42 -7.47
C THR A 36 18.80 7.88 -6.06
N VAL A 37 18.37 9.08 -5.67
CA VAL A 37 18.67 9.68 -4.36
C VAL A 37 17.50 9.61 -3.38
N ALA A 38 16.26 9.57 -3.88
CA ALA A 38 15.07 9.42 -3.06
C ALA A 38 13.88 8.86 -3.85
N VAL A 39 12.93 8.25 -3.14
CA VAL A 39 11.63 7.85 -3.68
C VAL A 39 10.55 8.40 -2.75
N LEU A 40 9.59 9.11 -3.32
CA LEU A 40 8.43 9.66 -2.61
C LEU A 40 7.16 9.02 -3.13
N HIS A 41 6.34 8.50 -2.23
CA HIS A 41 5.03 7.96 -2.52
C HIS A 41 4.07 8.31 -1.39
N THR A 42 2.76 8.18 -1.61
CA THR A 42 1.80 8.27 -0.50
C THR A 42 2.20 7.28 0.58
N PRO A 43 2.13 7.63 1.87
CA PRO A 43 2.36 6.67 2.93
C PRO A 43 1.48 5.44 2.68
N SER A 44 2.06 4.25 2.61
CA SER A 44 1.20 3.07 2.65
C SER A 44 0.51 3.10 4.00
N PRO A 45 -0.82 2.87 4.09
CA PRO A 45 -1.45 2.71 5.39
C PRO A 45 -0.66 1.67 6.17
N PRO A 46 -0.41 1.87 7.48
CA PRO A 46 0.30 0.90 8.29
C PRO A 46 -0.37 -0.45 8.10
N ARG A 47 0.33 -1.36 7.42
CA ARG A 47 -0.15 -2.72 7.26
C ARG A 47 0.25 -3.45 8.52
N ARG A 48 -0.68 -4.21 9.07
CA ARG A 48 -0.35 -5.20 10.09
C ARG A 48 0.69 -6.15 9.52
N SER A 49 1.73 -6.45 10.28
CA SER A 49 2.62 -7.56 9.97
C SER A 49 1.80 -8.86 9.95
N ILE A 50 2.34 -9.91 9.32
CA ILE A 50 1.71 -11.23 9.38
C ILE A 50 1.56 -11.68 10.84
N GLU A 51 2.54 -11.36 11.69
CA GLU A 51 2.50 -11.65 13.13
C GLU A 51 1.36 -10.91 13.84
N GLU A 52 1.16 -9.62 13.54
CA GLU A 52 0.04 -8.84 14.09
C GLU A 52 -1.31 -9.36 13.60
N CYS A 53 -1.40 -9.85 12.36
CA CYS A 53 -2.60 -10.51 11.85
C CYS A 53 -2.87 -11.85 12.57
N ILE A 54 -1.83 -12.64 12.83
CA ILE A 54 -1.93 -13.92 13.56
C ILE A 54 -2.32 -13.67 15.02
N ALA A 55 -1.75 -12.65 15.67
CA ALA A 55 -2.06 -12.29 17.06
C ALA A 55 -3.51 -11.81 17.26
N LEU A 56 -4.20 -11.41 16.19
CA LEU A 56 -5.61 -11.05 16.21
C LEU A 56 -6.55 -12.24 16.01
N LEU A 57 -6.03 -13.42 15.68
CA LEU A 57 -6.85 -14.63 15.60
C LEU A 57 -7.33 -15.03 17.02
N PRO A 58 -8.57 -15.52 17.16
CA PRO A 58 -9.01 -16.16 18.40
C PRO A 58 -8.05 -17.28 18.82
N GLU A 59 -7.84 -17.50 20.12
CA GLU A 59 -6.98 -18.58 20.63
C GLU A 59 -7.43 -19.98 20.15
N ASP A 60 -8.72 -20.11 19.86
CA ASP A 60 -9.38 -21.32 19.34
C ASP A 60 -9.60 -21.29 17.82
N SER A 61 -8.91 -20.41 17.09
CA SER A 61 -9.03 -20.30 15.64
C SER A 61 -8.70 -21.64 14.96
N PRO A 62 -9.63 -22.23 14.19
CA PRO A 62 -9.37 -23.46 13.44
C PRO A 62 -8.61 -23.19 12.13
N ALA A 63 -8.26 -21.93 11.84
CA ALA A 63 -7.64 -21.54 10.58
C ALA A 63 -6.25 -22.18 10.43
N MET A 64 -6.14 -23.12 9.50
CA MET A 64 -4.89 -23.81 9.14
C MET A 64 -4.59 -23.58 7.67
N VAL A 65 -3.30 -23.45 7.33
CA VAL A 65 -2.86 -23.46 5.93
C VAL A 65 -2.68 -24.92 5.51
N ASP A 66 -3.79 -25.58 5.18
CA ASP A 66 -3.85 -26.97 4.73
C ASP A 66 -4.15 -27.07 3.22
N GLU A 67 -4.42 -28.29 2.73
CA GLU A 67 -4.72 -28.55 1.31
C GLU A 67 -6.02 -27.86 0.84
N ASP A 68 -6.92 -27.54 1.77
CA ASP A 68 -8.23 -26.97 1.51
C ASP A 68 -8.26 -25.44 1.62
N PHE A 69 -7.22 -24.83 2.24
CA PHE A 69 -7.10 -23.38 2.46
C PHE A 69 -7.51 -22.50 1.26
N ALA A 70 -7.10 -22.85 0.04
CA ALA A 70 -7.41 -22.08 -1.15
C ALA A 70 -8.92 -22.06 -1.48
N ARG A 71 -9.62 -23.19 -1.24
CA ARG A 71 -11.07 -23.31 -1.42
C ARG A 71 -11.80 -22.48 -0.37
N ASP A 72 -11.38 -22.59 0.89
CA ASP A 72 -12.04 -21.92 2.02
C ASP A 72 -11.91 -20.39 1.91
N VAL A 73 -10.76 -19.88 1.43
CA VAL A 73 -10.58 -18.44 1.11
C VAL A 73 -11.52 -18.00 -0.02
N ALA A 74 -11.66 -18.80 -1.08
CA ALA A 74 -12.54 -18.46 -2.19
C ALA A 74 -14.01 -18.41 -1.76
N GLU A 75 -14.44 -19.35 -0.89
CA GLU A 75 -15.78 -19.36 -0.31
C GLU A 75 -16.02 -18.13 0.59
N ALA A 76 -15.06 -17.77 1.44
CA ALA A 76 -15.16 -16.58 2.28
C ALA A 76 -15.28 -15.28 1.47
N VAL A 77 -14.51 -15.15 0.37
CA VAL A 77 -14.59 -14.00 -0.55
C VAL A 77 -15.96 -13.92 -1.21
N GLU A 78 -16.57 -15.05 -1.56
CA GLU A 78 -17.89 -15.07 -2.17
C GLU A 78 -19.00 -14.72 -1.17
N ILE A 79 -18.90 -15.21 0.07
CA ILE A 79 -19.85 -14.90 1.15
C ILE A 79 -19.78 -13.42 1.58
N HIS A 80 -18.57 -12.87 1.67
CA HIS A 80 -18.30 -11.52 2.19
C HIS A 80 -17.94 -10.51 1.11
N ARG A 81 -18.66 -10.57 -0.01
CA ARG A 81 -18.42 -9.68 -1.16
C ARG A 81 -19.11 -8.32 -1.01
N GLU A 82 -19.27 -7.82 0.21
CA GLU A 82 -19.95 -6.55 0.45
C GLU A 82 -19.13 -5.37 -0.12
N PRO A 83 -19.80 -4.31 -0.60
CA PRO A 83 -19.12 -3.09 -1.00
C PRO A 83 -18.32 -2.52 0.18
N LEU A 84 -17.01 -2.35 -0.01
CA LEU A 84 -16.18 -1.65 0.96
C LEU A 84 -16.67 -0.20 1.07
N ASN A 85 -17.13 0.20 2.25
CA ASN A 85 -17.52 1.58 2.55
C ASN A 85 -16.45 2.20 3.47
N PRO A 86 -15.30 2.62 2.92
CA PRO A 86 -14.23 3.16 3.75
C PRO A 86 -14.70 4.48 4.41
N PRO A 87 -14.21 4.80 5.62
CA PRO A 87 -14.52 6.09 6.23
C PRO A 87 -14.07 7.24 5.33
N ALA A 88 -14.84 8.33 5.33
CA ALA A 88 -14.37 9.59 4.76
C ALA A 88 -13.18 10.06 5.62
N TRP A 89 -12.02 10.21 5.00
CA TRP A 89 -10.83 10.73 5.66
C TRP A 89 -10.95 12.26 5.68
N ASP A 90 -10.84 12.86 6.86
CA ASP A 90 -10.73 14.32 7.08
C ASP A 90 -9.26 14.76 7.01
#